data_AF-A0A8J3PKW4-F1
#
_entry.id   AF-A0A8J3PKW4-F1
#
_cell.length_a   1.000
_cell.length_b   1.000
_cell.length_c   1.000
_cell.angle_alpha   90.00
_cell.angle_beta   90.00
_cell.angle_gamma   90.00
#
_symmetry.space_group_name_H-M   'P 1'
#
loop_
_entity.id
_entity.type
_entity.pdbx_description
1 polymer ?
#
loop_
_entity_poly.entity_id
_entity_poly.type
_entity_poly.pdbx_seq_one_letter_code
_entity_poly.pdbx_strand_id
1 'polypeptide(L)'
;MSDVHPDEEPGTAAPTWASLPTMPWARTKPGNRRNPDLGDSPTPLPPHRRPERPPTPPRPAAVPPGHPGHPGPPPPQFRQPARPAYPPPPGPPRGASPAPRPGYGPLRPGTPLSPPPAAPPVSAPPVSGPPVSAPPVSAPPVSAPPVSAPPVSAPPVSGPPSTSGDPESGALPVLRQSGTDGNGATASAPSGPDAEGILAELRWRFDPDTLREIVDVAEIDELIEVRRLLTAKLARVEDNGRRARLLSLRAVVSRILGDLDEALADGELALTHAEATGELRRIAIAQARLAHVLQWRGEHAAADRLFVLANSTELPDRLRAAIYQQTGKCAYDQGRFIEACNHFEKALELRGEEDPDLIAQTELALDAVFRRVAESDWGPYPRSRDEIVGARTALTAEFDEHTRRWGFADDLGVLRIPPRFTDVQPFRDGVAWVQRPGSRFWELIDESGELQIDHTAGYLGVGNFSDGIAWVSRDGAHGWIAVDKANAVLIPTGYDDVRPFRRGLAPVRRGGRWGAVDSTGRIVVPLRYDGFVTALHDGRYIDGFSDEGLAIVALGHYRGVVDRTGRLIVPPVHPVVVIHPVAFLITDPAQRWGALDRRGRRLLETRFASRTDVTDQLDRLLSDARPIL
;
A
#
# COMPACT_ATOMS: atom_id res chain seq x y z
N MET A 1 -19.92 77.46 45.37
CA MET A 1 -20.94 77.02 46.35
C MET A 1 -22.21 76.64 45.58
N SER A 2 -22.28 75.44 45.01
CA SER A 2 -21.30 74.35 45.11
C SER A 2 -21.17 73.59 43.79
N ASP A 3 -19.94 73.18 43.48
CA ASP A 3 -19.45 71.91 42.92
C ASP A 3 -20.44 71.01 42.15
N VAL A 4 -20.12 70.32 41.04
CA VAL A 4 -19.05 70.29 40.00
C VAL A 4 -19.56 69.17 39.04
N HIS A 5 -19.76 69.37 37.74
CA HIS A 5 -18.80 69.22 36.62
C HIS A 5 -18.28 67.77 36.37
N PRO A 6 -17.89 67.40 35.12
CA PRO A 6 -18.79 66.69 34.18
C PRO A 6 -18.25 65.27 33.81
N ASP A 7 -18.43 64.56 32.68
CA ASP A 7 -18.71 64.84 31.24
C ASP A 7 -19.47 63.67 30.54
N GLU A 8 -19.71 63.77 29.22
CA GLU A 8 -20.48 62.84 28.37
C GLU A 8 -19.64 61.84 27.55
N GLU A 9 -20.20 60.68 27.18
CA GLU A 9 -19.77 59.87 26.01
C GLU A 9 -20.97 59.54 25.10
N PRO A 10 -20.86 59.72 23.75
CA PRO A 10 -21.99 59.49 22.84
C PRO A 10 -21.82 58.37 21.79
N GLY A 11 -22.96 57.75 21.44
CA GLY A 11 -23.40 57.70 20.03
C GLY A 11 -22.77 56.67 19.09
N THR A 12 -23.44 55.53 18.93
CA THR A 12 -23.16 54.53 17.86
C THR A 12 -23.32 55.13 16.46
N ALA A 13 -22.34 54.92 15.57
CA ALA A 13 -22.44 55.22 14.13
C ALA A 13 -21.70 54.17 13.29
N ALA A 14 -22.24 53.80 12.12
CA ALA A 14 -21.66 52.83 11.20
C ALA A 14 -21.52 53.41 9.77
N PRO A 15 -20.37 53.28 9.09
CA PRO A 15 -20.18 53.73 7.72
C PRO A 15 -20.33 52.60 6.68
N THR A 16 -20.74 52.98 5.47
CA THR A 16 -20.87 52.11 4.29
C THR A 16 -19.56 51.98 3.50
N TRP A 17 -19.41 50.88 2.75
CA TRP A 17 -18.49 50.80 1.60
C TRP A 17 -19.17 50.12 0.42
N ALA A 18 -18.63 50.28 -0.79
CA ALA A 18 -19.35 50.06 -2.05
C ALA A 18 -18.70 49.04 -3.00
N SER A 19 -19.57 48.32 -3.72
CA SER A 19 -19.44 47.79 -5.09
C SER A 19 -18.08 47.26 -5.59
N LEU A 20 -17.98 45.92 -5.64
CA LEU A 20 -17.94 45.09 -6.86
C LEU A 20 -17.05 45.54 -8.06
N PRO A 21 -16.28 44.61 -8.66
CA PRO A 21 -16.93 43.59 -9.49
C PRO A 21 -16.54 42.12 -9.21
N THR A 22 -17.45 41.21 -9.58
CA THR A 22 -17.29 39.75 -9.56
C THR A 22 -18.04 39.16 -10.74
N MET A 23 -17.56 38.04 -11.30
CA MET A 23 -18.17 37.09 -12.27
C MET A 23 -17.26 36.81 -13.48
N PRO A 24 -17.44 35.69 -14.22
CA PRO A 24 -18.36 34.56 -13.98
C PRO A 24 -17.69 33.17 -13.92
N TRP A 25 -18.32 32.24 -13.21
CA TRP A 25 -18.28 30.82 -13.57
C TRP A 25 -19.72 30.35 -13.85
N ALA A 26 -20.00 29.94 -15.10
CA ALA A 26 -21.37 29.79 -15.57
C ALA A 26 -21.90 28.35 -15.40
N ARG A 27 -22.91 28.17 -14.54
CA ARG A 27 -23.76 26.95 -14.56
C ARG A 27 -24.84 27.09 -15.62
N THR A 28 -24.90 26.18 -16.59
CA THR A 28 -25.95 26.15 -17.63
C THR A 28 -26.99 25.05 -17.39
N LYS A 29 -28.26 25.47 -17.22
CA LYS A 29 -29.50 24.67 -17.26
C LYS A 29 -30.67 25.63 -17.55
N PRO A 30 -31.83 25.12 -17.99
CA PRO A 30 -32.10 24.40 -19.22
C PRO A 30 -32.78 25.34 -20.26
N GLY A 31 -33.10 24.84 -21.46
CA GLY A 31 -33.73 25.65 -22.52
C GLY A 31 -35.18 26.08 -22.22
N ASN A 32 -35.63 27.16 -22.86
CA ASN A 32 -37.03 27.60 -22.85
C ASN A 32 -37.60 27.74 -24.27
N ARG A 33 -38.92 27.70 -24.39
CA ARG A 33 -39.69 27.50 -25.64
C ARG A 33 -39.84 28.79 -26.45
N ARG A 34 -40.01 28.61 -27.77
CA ARG A 34 -40.98 29.39 -28.57
C ARG A 34 -41.82 28.42 -29.39
N ASN A 35 -43.13 28.67 -29.42
CA ASN A 35 -44.10 28.07 -30.34
C ASN A 35 -44.57 29.17 -31.31
N PRO A 36 -45.17 28.82 -32.46
CA PRO A 36 -46.64 28.83 -32.48
C PRO A 36 -47.29 27.69 -33.29
N ASP A 37 -48.52 27.35 -32.91
CA ASP A 37 -49.76 27.15 -33.70
C ASP A 37 -49.65 26.66 -35.16
N LEU A 38 -50.52 25.77 -35.68
CA LEU A 38 -51.76 25.14 -35.20
C LEU A 38 -52.06 23.91 -36.10
N GLY A 39 -52.77 22.86 -35.64
CA GLY A 39 -53.27 21.81 -36.56
C GLY A 39 -53.56 20.41 -35.97
N ASP A 40 -54.84 20.06 -35.99
CA ASP A 40 -55.54 18.79 -35.73
C ASP A 40 -54.82 17.42 -35.68
N SER A 41 -55.06 16.72 -34.56
CA SER A 41 -55.63 15.35 -34.36
C SER A 41 -55.31 14.14 -35.27
N PRO A 42 -55.30 12.88 -34.74
CA PRO A 42 -54.48 11.79 -35.29
C PRO A 42 -55.21 10.51 -35.75
N THR A 43 -54.69 9.81 -36.76
CA THR A 43 -54.90 8.36 -37.01
C THR A 43 -53.75 7.77 -37.90
N PRO A 44 -53.64 6.45 -38.20
CA PRO A 44 -52.45 5.70 -37.76
C PRO A 44 -51.49 5.23 -38.88
N LEU A 45 -50.31 4.76 -38.48
CA LEU A 45 -49.33 4.07 -39.35
C LEU A 45 -49.52 2.53 -39.36
N PRO A 46 -49.10 1.84 -40.45
CA PRO A 46 -49.45 0.43 -40.71
C PRO A 46 -48.57 -0.61 -39.97
N PRO A 47 -48.99 -1.89 -39.93
CA PRO A 47 -48.40 -2.89 -39.03
C PRO A 47 -47.34 -3.82 -39.65
N HIS A 48 -46.58 -4.45 -38.75
CA HIS A 48 -45.77 -5.68 -38.89
C HIS A 48 -44.49 -5.67 -39.76
N ARG A 49 -43.38 -6.03 -39.10
CA ARG A 49 -42.72 -7.34 -39.27
C ARG A 49 -42.13 -7.82 -37.93
N ARG A 50 -42.14 -9.12 -37.69
CA ARG A 50 -41.39 -9.76 -36.57
C ARG A 50 -40.04 -10.25 -37.08
N PRO A 51 -38.93 -10.16 -36.31
CA PRO A 51 -37.77 -11.01 -36.52
C PRO A 51 -38.08 -12.44 -36.05
N GLU A 52 -37.50 -13.44 -36.72
CA GLU A 52 -37.73 -14.85 -36.45
C GLU A 52 -36.82 -15.39 -35.33
N ARG A 53 -37.18 -16.57 -34.76
CA ARG A 53 -36.33 -17.27 -33.78
C ARG A 53 -35.34 -18.19 -34.50
N PRO A 54 -34.07 -18.27 -34.06
CA PRO A 54 -33.16 -19.32 -34.52
C PRO A 54 -33.62 -20.72 -34.04
N PRO A 55 -33.27 -21.79 -34.77
CA PRO A 55 -33.74 -23.15 -34.49
C PRO A 55 -33.11 -23.75 -33.22
N THR A 56 -33.81 -24.73 -32.62
CA THR A 56 -33.38 -25.43 -31.41
C THR A 56 -32.48 -26.63 -31.73
N PRO A 57 -31.35 -26.86 -31.03
CA PRO A 57 -30.53 -28.05 -31.24
C PRO A 57 -31.23 -29.34 -30.76
N PRO A 58 -30.96 -30.50 -31.38
CA PRO A 58 -31.61 -31.76 -31.04
C PRO A 58 -31.14 -32.34 -29.70
N ARG A 59 -32.01 -33.12 -29.05
CA ARG A 59 -31.67 -33.89 -27.83
C ARG A 59 -30.66 -35.02 -28.16
N PRO A 60 -29.66 -35.28 -27.30
CA PRO A 60 -28.90 -36.53 -27.38
C PRO A 60 -29.77 -37.73 -27.01
N ALA A 61 -29.50 -38.88 -27.64
CA ALA A 61 -30.17 -40.15 -27.35
C ALA A 61 -29.62 -40.84 -26.10
N ALA A 62 -30.45 -41.64 -25.43
CA ALA A 62 -30.03 -42.45 -24.29
C ALA A 62 -29.32 -43.74 -24.75
N VAL A 63 -28.35 -44.21 -23.95
CA VAL A 63 -27.62 -45.47 -24.14
C VAL A 63 -27.77 -46.30 -22.85
N PRO A 64 -28.11 -47.60 -22.91
CA PRO A 64 -28.36 -48.43 -21.73
C PRO A 64 -27.05 -48.88 -21.02
N PRO A 65 -27.13 -49.30 -19.75
CA PRO A 65 -25.96 -49.73 -18.98
C PRO A 65 -25.47 -51.15 -19.35
N GLY A 66 -24.16 -51.36 -19.29
CA GLY A 66 -23.47 -52.64 -19.44
C GLY A 66 -22.36 -52.81 -18.40
N HIS A 67 -22.06 -54.06 -18.01
CA HIS A 67 -21.21 -54.39 -16.85
C HIS A 67 -19.75 -54.77 -17.22
N PRO A 68 -18.82 -54.96 -16.25
CA PRO A 68 -17.40 -54.66 -16.44
C PRO A 68 -16.52 -55.85 -16.88
N GLY A 69 -15.30 -55.55 -17.36
CA GLY A 69 -14.25 -56.57 -17.55
C GLY A 69 -12.87 -56.04 -17.99
N HIS A 70 -11.85 -56.41 -17.21
CA HIS A 70 -10.40 -56.43 -17.51
C HIS A 70 -9.60 -55.11 -17.73
N PRO A 71 -8.30 -55.10 -17.34
CA PRO A 71 -7.46 -53.90 -17.33
C PRO A 71 -6.62 -53.71 -18.62
N GLY A 72 -6.34 -52.45 -18.96
CA GLY A 72 -5.28 -52.09 -19.90
C GLY A 72 -3.87 -52.16 -19.28
N PRO A 73 -2.80 -52.19 -20.10
CA PRO A 73 -1.42 -52.32 -19.63
C PRO A 73 -0.91 -51.06 -18.90
N PRO A 74 0.11 -51.20 -18.03
CA PRO A 74 0.70 -50.06 -17.33
C PRO A 74 1.45 -49.11 -18.29
N PRO A 75 1.54 -47.81 -17.96
CA PRO A 75 2.23 -46.83 -18.78
C PRO A 75 3.76 -47.06 -18.83
N PRO A 76 4.43 -46.62 -19.91
CA PRO A 76 5.87 -46.86 -20.09
C PRO A 76 6.72 -46.10 -19.07
N GLN A 77 7.73 -46.78 -18.52
CA GLN A 77 8.69 -46.21 -17.59
C GLN A 77 9.66 -45.26 -18.33
N PHE A 78 9.57 -43.97 -18.07
CA PHE A 78 10.53 -43.00 -18.59
C PHE A 78 11.88 -43.11 -17.87
N ARG A 79 12.95 -43.42 -18.63
CA ARG A 79 14.32 -43.34 -18.14
C ARG A 79 14.70 -41.89 -17.82
N GLN A 80 15.40 -41.68 -16.71
CA GLN A 80 16.02 -40.39 -16.39
C GLN A 80 17.16 -40.07 -17.38
N PRO A 81 17.24 -38.87 -17.95
CA PRO A 81 18.44 -38.40 -18.65
C PRO A 81 19.57 -38.07 -17.67
N ALA A 82 20.82 -38.29 -18.08
CA ALA A 82 21.99 -38.07 -17.24
C ALA A 82 22.35 -36.57 -17.07
N ARG A 83 23.03 -36.24 -15.97
CA ARG A 83 23.56 -34.88 -15.72
C ARG A 83 24.80 -34.60 -16.59
N PRO A 84 24.94 -33.41 -17.20
CA PRO A 84 26.21 -32.97 -17.76
C PRO A 84 27.20 -32.61 -16.64
N ALA A 85 28.50 -32.78 -16.90
CA ALA A 85 29.58 -32.46 -15.97
C ALA A 85 30.23 -31.10 -16.30
N TYR A 86 30.63 -30.35 -15.27
CA TYR A 86 31.39 -29.10 -15.41
C TYR A 86 32.91 -29.36 -15.31
N PRO A 87 33.74 -28.67 -16.12
CA PRO A 87 35.20 -28.66 -15.96
C PRO A 87 35.64 -27.70 -14.82
N PRO A 88 36.80 -27.94 -14.18
CA PRO A 88 37.31 -27.12 -13.08
C PRO A 88 38.03 -25.84 -13.56
N PRO A 89 38.14 -24.79 -12.71
CA PRO A 89 38.83 -23.54 -13.05
C PRO A 89 40.38 -23.63 -12.92
N PRO A 90 41.13 -22.78 -13.64
CA PRO A 90 42.60 -22.73 -13.57
C PRO A 90 43.15 -22.00 -12.33
N GLY A 91 44.36 -22.36 -11.90
CA GLY A 91 45.05 -21.76 -10.75
C GLY A 91 45.99 -20.58 -11.09
N PRO A 92 46.50 -19.85 -10.08
CA PRO A 92 47.26 -18.61 -10.27
C PRO A 92 48.77 -18.83 -10.55
N PRO A 93 49.43 -17.90 -11.29
CA PRO A 93 50.88 -17.96 -11.57
C PRO A 93 51.76 -17.46 -10.40
N ARG A 94 53.05 -17.83 -10.44
CA ARG A 94 54.12 -17.40 -9.50
C ARG A 94 55.40 -17.03 -10.26
N GLY A 95 56.22 -16.16 -9.66
CA GLY A 95 57.66 -16.02 -9.98
C GLY A 95 58.01 -14.85 -10.92
N ALA A 96 59.22 -14.29 -10.77
CA ALA A 96 59.67 -13.09 -11.47
C ALA A 96 61.21 -13.00 -11.61
N SER A 97 61.68 -11.94 -12.31
CA SER A 97 63.04 -11.36 -12.29
C SER A 97 64.10 -11.94 -13.28
N PRO A 98 65.20 -11.21 -13.62
CA PRO A 98 65.21 -9.81 -14.14
C PRO A 98 66.34 -9.49 -15.19
N ALA A 99 66.45 -8.18 -15.54
CA ALA A 99 67.67 -7.42 -15.99
C ALA A 99 68.09 -7.44 -17.49
N PRO A 100 68.94 -6.48 -17.99
CA PRO A 100 69.38 -5.15 -17.47
C PRO A 100 69.18 -3.94 -18.45
N ARG A 101 69.72 -2.74 -18.11
CA ARG A 101 69.73 -1.46 -18.88
C ARG A 101 71.11 -1.12 -19.52
N PRO A 102 71.21 -0.23 -20.55
CA PRO A 102 71.58 1.22 -20.35
C PRO A 102 70.42 2.23 -20.66
N GLY A 103 70.57 3.56 -20.90
CA GLY A 103 71.72 4.49 -21.07
C GLY A 103 71.27 5.99 -21.06
N TYR A 104 72.04 6.96 -21.58
CA TYR A 104 71.77 8.42 -21.46
C TYR A 104 72.20 9.32 -22.67
N GLY A 105 71.28 10.16 -23.19
CA GLY A 105 71.49 11.51 -23.80
C GLY A 105 72.30 11.68 -25.12
N PRO A 106 72.55 12.93 -25.62
CA PRO A 106 71.86 14.22 -25.31
C PRO A 106 71.70 15.25 -26.51
N LEU A 107 71.07 16.41 -26.23
CA LEU A 107 71.20 17.76 -26.87
C LEU A 107 70.45 18.19 -28.18
N ARG A 108 70.45 19.52 -28.42
CA ARG A 108 69.72 20.43 -29.36
C ARG A 108 70.75 21.30 -30.18
N PRO A 109 70.47 22.33 -31.05
CA PRO A 109 69.26 23.19 -31.24
C PRO A 109 68.93 23.69 -32.70
N GLY A 110 67.97 24.63 -32.85
CA GLY A 110 67.74 25.45 -34.08
C GLY A 110 66.46 26.34 -34.06
N THR A 111 66.60 27.64 -34.38
CA THR A 111 65.57 28.73 -34.47
C THR A 111 66.19 29.97 -35.18
N PRO A 112 65.54 31.13 -35.47
CA PRO A 112 64.14 31.60 -35.26
C PRO A 112 63.47 32.30 -36.51
N LEU A 113 62.23 32.82 -36.37
CA LEU A 113 61.78 34.22 -36.69
C LEU A 113 60.23 34.40 -36.67
N SER A 114 59.73 35.64 -36.54
CA SER A 114 58.31 36.07 -36.30
C SER A 114 58.13 37.57 -36.68
N PRO A 115 57.03 38.34 -36.41
CA PRO A 115 55.70 38.04 -35.83
C PRO A 115 54.48 38.59 -36.66
N PRO A 116 53.51 39.43 -36.18
CA PRO A 116 52.09 39.04 -35.94
C PRO A 116 51.07 40.04 -36.62
N PRO A 117 49.83 40.35 -36.13
CA PRO A 117 48.92 39.69 -35.14
C PRO A 117 47.43 39.55 -35.56
N ALA A 118 46.69 38.69 -34.85
CA ALA A 118 45.26 38.88 -34.49
C ALA A 118 44.92 37.94 -33.31
N ALA A 119 44.08 38.37 -32.35
CA ALA A 119 43.84 37.62 -31.10
C ALA A 119 42.34 37.30 -30.86
N PRO A 120 41.98 36.01 -30.70
CA PRO A 120 40.71 35.55 -30.13
C PRO A 120 40.85 35.17 -28.62
N PRO A 121 39.75 34.91 -27.88
CA PRO A 121 39.73 35.03 -26.42
C PRO A 121 40.29 33.83 -25.63
N VAL A 122 40.55 34.09 -24.34
CA VAL A 122 41.10 33.14 -23.37
C VAL A 122 40.12 32.00 -23.07
N SER A 123 40.62 30.76 -23.04
CA SER A 123 39.92 29.59 -22.51
C SER A 123 40.87 28.82 -21.59
N ALA A 124 40.41 28.52 -20.36
CA ALA A 124 41.21 27.78 -19.38
C ALA A 124 41.07 26.26 -19.58
N PRO A 125 42.17 25.48 -19.60
CA PRO A 125 42.09 24.02 -19.72
C PRO A 125 41.70 23.36 -18.38
N PRO A 126 41.02 22.20 -18.39
CA PRO A 126 40.61 21.49 -17.18
C PRO A 126 41.80 20.84 -16.46
N VAL A 127 41.86 21.00 -15.14
CA VAL A 127 42.88 20.36 -14.29
C VAL A 127 42.52 18.88 -14.08
N SER A 128 43.38 17.98 -14.55
CA SER A 128 43.20 16.53 -14.40
C SER A 128 43.94 16.02 -13.16
N GLY A 129 43.20 15.60 -12.14
CA GLY A 129 43.74 14.87 -10.98
C GLY A 129 43.91 13.37 -11.28
N PRO A 130 44.93 12.68 -10.71
CA PRO A 130 45.11 11.24 -10.89
C PRO A 130 44.04 10.44 -10.12
N PRO A 131 43.60 9.27 -10.65
CA PRO A 131 42.53 8.49 -10.04
C PRO A 131 42.99 7.77 -8.76
N VAL A 132 42.29 8.02 -7.65
CA VAL A 132 42.50 7.31 -6.38
C VAL A 132 41.87 5.91 -6.47
N SER A 133 42.71 4.88 -6.61
CA SER A 133 42.26 3.49 -6.61
C SER A 133 42.09 2.97 -5.19
N ALA A 134 40.85 2.83 -4.72
CA ALA A 134 40.54 2.12 -3.49
C ALA A 134 40.64 0.59 -3.72
N PRO A 135 41.28 -0.19 -2.83
CA PRO A 135 41.35 -1.64 -2.95
C PRO A 135 39.98 -2.30 -2.67
N PRO A 136 39.65 -3.44 -3.29
CA PRO A 136 38.38 -4.13 -3.08
C PRO A 136 38.32 -4.74 -1.68
N VAL A 137 37.34 -4.33 -0.87
CA VAL A 137 37.08 -4.91 0.46
C VAL A 137 36.30 -6.22 0.29
N SER A 138 37.02 -7.34 0.22
CA SER A 138 36.39 -8.68 0.26
C SER A 138 35.88 -9.00 1.66
N ALA A 139 34.57 -8.87 1.88
CA ALA A 139 33.93 -9.34 3.10
C ALA A 139 34.01 -10.88 3.20
N PRO A 140 34.49 -11.47 4.31
CA PRO A 140 34.49 -12.91 4.51
C PRO A 140 33.06 -13.44 4.75
N PRO A 141 32.76 -14.70 4.38
CA PRO A 141 31.43 -15.28 4.59
C PRO A 141 31.15 -15.49 6.09
N VAL A 142 30.12 -14.82 6.60
CA VAL A 142 29.68 -14.96 8.01
C VAL A 142 29.04 -16.33 8.21
N SER A 143 29.85 -17.29 8.63
CA SER A 143 29.35 -18.60 9.08
C SER A 143 28.83 -18.47 10.50
N ALA A 144 27.51 -18.65 10.69
CA ALA A 144 26.92 -18.63 12.02
C ALA A 144 27.47 -19.78 12.89
N PRO A 145 27.97 -19.50 14.11
CA PRO A 145 28.42 -20.56 15.02
C PRO A 145 27.21 -21.37 15.54
N PRO A 146 27.37 -22.68 15.80
CA PRO A 146 26.29 -23.52 16.29
C PRO A 146 25.89 -23.12 17.72
N VAL A 147 24.57 -23.07 17.96
CA VAL A 147 24.00 -22.71 19.26
C VAL A 147 24.45 -23.70 20.33
N SER A 148 25.05 -23.20 21.41
CA SER A 148 25.41 -23.97 22.60
C SER A 148 24.85 -23.28 23.83
N ALA A 149 23.69 -23.75 24.31
CA ALA A 149 23.13 -23.28 25.57
C ALA A 149 23.92 -23.86 26.76
N PRO A 150 24.20 -23.08 27.83
CA PRO A 150 24.82 -23.61 29.02
C PRO A 150 23.87 -24.56 29.77
N PRO A 151 24.36 -25.67 30.36
CA PRO A 151 23.53 -26.61 31.09
C PRO A 151 23.06 -26.02 32.42
N VAL A 152 21.78 -25.63 32.49
CA VAL A 152 21.15 -25.18 33.74
C VAL A 152 21.02 -26.38 34.68
N SER A 153 21.89 -26.43 35.69
CA SER A 153 21.86 -27.47 36.73
C SER A 153 20.80 -27.12 37.77
N ALA A 154 19.73 -27.92 37.83
CA ALA A 154 18.70 -27.78 38.86
C ALA A 154 19.23 -28.27 40.22
N PRO A 155 18.99 -27.54 41.33
CA PRO A 155 19.31 -28.04 42.67
C PRO A 155 18.35 -29.18 43.06
N PRO A 156 18.82 -30.19 43.82
CA PRO A 156 18.00 -31.36 44.18
C PRO A 156 16.94 -31.02 45.23
N VAL A 157 15.66 -31.11 44.85
CA VAL A 157 14.55 -31.04 45.81
C VAL A 157 14.61 -32.27 46.73
N SER A 158 14.80 -32.03 48.02
CA SER A 158 14.89 -33.08 49.05
C SER A 158 13.76 -32.92 50.07
N GLY A 159 13.16 -34.03 50.48
CA GLY A 159 12.20 -34.13 51.57
C GLY A 159 11.65 -35.57 51.70
N PRO A 160 10.84 -35.87 52.72
CA PRO A 160 10.48 -35.05 53.88
C PRO A 160 11.34 -35.45 55.11
N PRO A 161 10.87 -35.20 56.35
CA PRO A 161 10.44 -36.35 57.14
C PRO A 161 9.02 -36.19 57.73
N SER A 162 8.44 -37.29 58.22
CA SER A 162 7.04 -37.36 58.68
C SER A 162 6.92 -37.84 60.13
N THR A 163 6.11 -37.14 60.93
CA THR A 163 5.48 -37.62 62.18
C THR A 163 4.13 -36.89 62.28
N SER A 164 2.96 -37.53 62.10
CA SER A 164 2.28 -38.58 62.88
C SER A 164 1.61 -38.04 64.15
N GLY A 165 0.29 -37.80 64.09
CA GLY A 165 -0.54 -37.38 65.23
C GLY A 165 -1.98 -37.06 64.81
N ASP A 166 -2.91 -37.93 65.19
CA ASP A 166 -4.36 -37.95 64.89
C ASP A 166 -5.07 -38.51 66.16
N PRO A 167 -6.41 -38.38 66.39
CA PRO A 167 -7.44 -37.65 65.65
C PRO A 167 -8.41 -36.85 66.58
N GLU A 168 -9.71 -36.81 66.23
CA GLU A 168 -10.91 -36.25 66.94
C GLU A 168 -11.25 -34.75 66.72
N SER A 169 -12.52 -34.32 66.62
CA SER A 169 -13.83 -34.96 66.31
C SER A 169 -14.89 -33.86 66.05
N GLY A 170 -15.91 -34.04 65.18
CA GLY A 170 -16.98 -33.03 65.02
C GLY A 170 -17.90 -33.08 63.78
N ALA A 171 -18.98 -33.87 63.88
CA ALA A 171 -20.29 -33.85 63.19
C ALA A 171 -20.61 -32.94 61.95
N LEU A 172 -21.31 -33.55 60.97
CA LEU A 172 -22.19 -32.90 59.97
C LEU A 172 -23.60 -32.61 60.56
N PRO A 173 -24.40 -31.67 60.03
CA PRO A 173 -25.34 -31.93 58.91
C PRO A 173 -25.32 -30.84 57.80
N VAL A 174 -25.74 -30.95 56.52
CA VAL A 174 -26.53 -31.89 55.66
C VAL A 174 -27.79 -31.21 55.06
N LEU A 175 -27.99 -31.40 53.74
CA LEU A 175 -29.14 -30.99 52.89
C LEU A 175 -29.32 -29.47 52.62
N ARG A 176 -29.81 -29.01 51.45
CA ARG A 176 -30.47 -29.71 50.31
C ARG A 176 -29.81 -29.43 48.95
N GLN A 177 -29.95 -30.40 48.03
CA GLN A 177 -29.75 -30.22 46.58
C GLN A 177 -31.10 -30.09 45.85
N SER A 178 -31.12 -29.32 44.77
CA SER A 178 -31.99 -29.41 43.58
C SER A 178 -31.28 -28.56 42.52
N GLY A 179 -30.93 -29.02 41.31
CA GLY A 179 -31.50 -30.10 40.51
C GLY A 179 -32.60 -29.51 39.61
N THR A 180 -32.49 -29.47 38.28
CA THR A 180 -31.54 -30.16 37.36
C THR A 180 -31.34 -29.37 36.05
N ASP A 181 -30.11 -29.43 35.53
CA ASP A 181 -29.68 -29.61 34.12
C ASP A 181 -30.25 -28.72 32.98
N GLY A 182 -29.48 -28.34 31.96
CA GLY A 182 -28.03 -28.54 31.75
C GLY A 182 -27.67 -28.62 30.26
N ASN A 183 -26.69 -27.83 29.80
CA ASN A 183 -25.94 -28.10 28.57
C ASN A 183 -24.52 -27.50 28.66
N GLY A 184 -23.54 -28.16 28.03
CA GLY A 184 -22.12 -27.96 28.32
C GLY A 184 -21.50 -26.72 27.69
N ALA A 185 -21.36 -25.65 28.46
CA ALA A 185 -20.34 -24.64 28.19
C ALA A 185 -18.98 -25.18 28.67
N THR A 186 -18.00 -25.29 27.77
CA THR A 186 -16.59 -25.51 28.18
C THR A 186 -16.12 -24.27 28.93
N ALA A 187 -15.98 -24.39 30.25
CA ALA A 187 -15.63 -23.27 31.12
C ALA A 187 -14.26 -22.70 30.73
N SER A 188 -14.27 -21.54 30.06
CA SER A 188 -13.10 -20.68 29.95
C SER A 188 -12.64 -20.30 31.36
N ALA A 189 -11.37 -20.59 31.68
CA ALA A 189 -10.74 -20.13 32.91
C ALA A 189 -10.94 -18.60 33.07
N PRO A 190 -11.06 -18.09 34.30
CA PRO A 190 -11.39 -16.68 34.54
C PRO A 190 -10.38 -15.78 33.82
N SER A 191 -10.88 -15.03 32.83
CA SER A 191 -10.12 -14.00 32.15
C SER A 191 -9.83 -12.89 33.15
N GLY A 192 -8.56 -12.72 33.50
CA GLY A 192 -8.08 -11.51 34.17
C GLY A 192 -8.32 -10.26 33.33
N PRO A 193 -8.03 -9.05 33.88
CA PRO A 193 -8.28 -7.77 33.23
C PRO A 193 -7.83 -7.75 31.77
N ASP A 194 -8.72 -7.29 30.88
CA ASP A 194 -8.46 -7.28 29.45
C ASP A 194 -7.65 -6.04 29.06
N ALA A 195 -6.34 -6.23 28.87
CA ALA A 195 -5.41 -5.16 28.51
C ALA A 195 -5.84 -4.35 27.26
N GLU A 196 -6.47 -5.01 26.28
CA GLU A 196 -7.04 -4.36 25.11
C GLU A 196 -8.26 -3.47 25.42
N GLY A 197 -9.05 -3.81 26.44
CA GLY A 197 -10.17 -3.00 26.94
C GLY A 197 -9.70 -1.79 27.74
N ILE A 198 -8.77 -2.00 28.70
CA ILE A 198 -8.16 -0.91 29.49
C ILE A 198 -7.58 0.17 28.55
N LEU A 199 -6.80 -0.25 27.56
CA LEU A 199 -6.22 0.66 26.57
C LEU A 199 -7.25 1.40 25.69
N ALA A 200 -8.46 0.87 25.54
CA ALA A 200 -9.53 1.50 24.78
C ALA A 200 -10.37 2.48 25.63
N GLU A 201 -10.35 2.34 26.96
CA GLU A 201 -11.05 3.23 27.91
C GLU A 201 -10.18 4.44 28.34
N LEU A 202 -8.85 4.34 28.23
CA LEU A 202 -7.92 5.45 28.49
C LEU A 202 -8.23 6.70 27.64
N ARG A 203 -8.37 7.84 28.33
CA ARG A 203 -8.64 9.15 27.73
C ARG A 203 -7.36 9.94 27.52
N TRP A 204 -6.73 9.73 26.37
CA TRP A 204 -5.50 10.41 25.97
C TRP A 204 -5.63 11.94 26.06
N ARG A 205 -4.87 12.54 26.97
CA ARG A 205 -4.62 13.99 27.04
C ARG A 205 -3.39 14.30 26.19
N PHE A 206 -3.33 15.50 25.65
CA PHE A 206 -2.23 15.91 24.76
C PHE A 206 -1.62 17.21 25.25
N ASP A 207 -0.29 17.27 25.20
CA ASP A 207 0.45 18.49 25.41
C ASP A 207 0.18 19.48 24.26
N PRO A 208 -0.21 20.74 24.53
CA PRO A 208 -0.63 21.66 23.48
C PRO A 208 0.54 22.17 22.62
N ASP A 209 1.79 22.04 23.09
CA ASP A 209 2.97 22.63 22.45
C ASP A 209 3.86 21.60 21.75
N THR A 210 3.67 20.31 22.03
CA THR A 210 4.37 19.17 21.41
C THR A 210 3.41 18.15 20.78
N LEU A 211 2.10 18.25 21.06
CA LEU A 211 1.04 17.36 20.57
C LEU A 211 1.19 15.88 20.97
N ARG A 212 2.09 15.59 21.92
CA ARG A 212 2.37 14.25 22.46
C ARG A 212 1.41 13.88 23.59
N GLU A 213 1.18 12.59 23.79
CA GLU A 213 0.36 12.07 24.90
C GLU A 213 0.94 12.48 26.27
N ILE A 214 0.11 13.03 27.14
CA ILE A 214 0.39 13.24 28.58
C ILE A 214 -0.30 12.13 29.37
N VAL A 215 0.41 11.63 30.39
CA VAL A 215 -0.03 10.55 31.28
C VAL A 215 0.33 10.93 32.72
N ASP A 216 -0.63 10.83 33.64
CA ASP A 216 -0.42 11.10 35.07
C ASP A 216 0.14 9.86 35.79
N VAL A 217 0.74 10.04 36.98
CA VAL A 217 1.42 8.96 37.72
C VAL A 217 0.55 7.71 37.94
N ALA A 218 -0.76 7.87 38.19
CA ALA A 218 -1.68 6.74 38.36
C ALA A 218 -1.94 5.97 37.04
N GLU A 219 -1.95 6.68 35.90
CA GLU A 219 -2.10 6.08 34.57
C GLU A 219 -0.80 5.35 34.14
N ILE A 220 0.37 5.77 34.64
CA ILE A 220 1.66 5.09 34.42
C ILE A 220 1.65 3.69 35.06
N ASP A 221 1.20 3.55 36.31
CA ASP A 221 1.10 2.25 36.99
C ASP A 221 0.14 1.28 36.26
N GLU A 222 -0.99 1.81 35.74
CA GLU A 222 -1.92 1.04 34.92
C GLU A 222 -1.29 0.59 33.59
N LEU A 223 -0.55 1.47 32.90
CA LEU A 223 0.18 1.12 31.68
C LEU A 223 1.27 0.05 31.91
N ILE A 224 1.94 0.06 33.07
CA ILE A 224 2.90 -0.99 33.45
C ILE A 224 2.20 -2.35 33.59
N GLU A 225 1.02 -2.41 34.25
CA GLU A 225 0.23 -3.63 34.36
C GLU A 225 -0.31 -4.09 32.99
N VAL A 226 -0.77 -3.17 32.14
CA VAL A 226 -1.15 -3.44 30.74
C VAL A 226 0.02 -4.07 29.97
N ARG A 227 1.25 -3.53 30.06
CA ARG A 227 2.45 -4.13 29.42
C ARG A 227 2.70 -5.56 29.93
N ARG A 228 2.53 -5.81 31.23
CA ARG A 228 2.65 -7.15 31.84
C ARG A 228 1.60 -8.12 31.30
N LEU A 229 0.34 -7.69 31.21
CA LEU A 229 -0.78 -8.49 30.68
C LEU A 229 -0.62 -8.80 29.19
N LEU A 230 -0.23 -7.83 28.37
CA LEU A 230 0.07 -8.02 26.94
C LEU A 230 1.22 -9.03 26.75
N THR A 231 2.28 -8.94 27.57
CA THR A 231 3.40 -9.88 27.55
C THR A 231 2.96 -11.30 27.92
N ALA A 232 2.10 -11.45 28.94
CA ALA A 232 1.54 -12.75 29.33
C ALA A 232 0.61 -13.36 28.26
N LYS A 233 -0.09 -12.53 27.48
CA LYS A 233 -0.85 -12.97 26.30
C LYS A 233 0.07 -13.40 25.16
N LEU A 234 1.11 -12.62 24.85
CA LEU A 234 2.07 -12.89 23.76
C LEU A 234 2.79 -14.24 23.88
N ALA A 235 3.08 -14.67 25.12
CA ALA A 235 3.69 -15.97 25.41
C ALA A 235 2.80 -17.18 25.01
N ARG A 236 1.52 -16.96 24.67
CA ARG A 236 0.53 -18.01 24.37
C ARG A 236 -0.07 -17.91 22.96
N VAL A 237 0.51 -17.07 22.08
CA VAL A 237 -0.06 -16.74 20.77
C VAL A 237 0.87 -17.12 19.61
N GLU A 238 0.43 -18.12 18.85
CA GLU A 238 1.07 -18.65 17.63
C GLU A 238 0.55 -17.97 16.34
N ASP A 239 -0.67 -17.44 16.35
CA ASP A 239 -1.30 -16.80 15.18
C ASP A 239 -0.68 -15.43 14.87
N ASN A 240 -0.15 -15.26 13.66
CA ASN A 240 0.45 -14.01 13.18
C ASN A 240 -0.45 -12.78 13.36
N GLY A 241 -1.76 -12.91 13.10
CA GLY A 241 -2.69 -11.77 13.18
C GLY A 241 -2.90 -11.25 14.60
N ARG A 242 -3.06 -12.16 15.56
CA ARG A 242 -3.11 -11.86 17.00
C ARG A 242 -1.75 -11.39 17.52
N ARG A 243 -0.66 -12.03 17.11
CA ARG A 243 0.71 -11.71 17.55
C ARG A 243 1.11 -10.29 17.14
N ALA A 244 0.84 -9.93 15.88
CA ALA A 244 0.99 -8.56 15.39
C ALA A 244 0.15 -7.55 16.18
N ARG A 245 -1.14 -7.83 16.45
CA ARG A 245 -2.00 -6.93 17.26
C ARG A 245 -1.42 -6.67 18.65
N LEU A 246 -0.98 -7.73 19.34
CA LEU A 246 -0.50 -7.65 20.72
C LEU A 246 0.87 -6.97 20.83
N LEU A 247 1.84 -7.32 19.97
CA LEU A 247 3.13 -6.63 19.87
C LEU A 247 2.91 -5.14 19.54
N SER A 248 2.05 -4.85 18.56
CA SER A 248 1.75 -3.49 18.14
C SER A 248 1.08 -2.64 19.24
N LEU A 249 0.33 -3.26 20.16
CA LEU A 249 -0.21 -2.57 21.35
C LEU A 249 0.86 -2.39 22.44
N ARG A 250 1.71 -3.39 22.66
CA ARG A 250 2.80 -3.31 23.64
C ARG A 250 3.88 -2.30 23.22
N ALA A 251 4.09 -2.10 21.92
CA ALA A 251 4.87 -1.00 21.36
C ALA A 251 4.30 0.38 21.73
N VAL A 252 2.98 0.59 21.60
CA VAL A 252 2.32 1.85 21.99
C VAL A 252 2.47 2.11 23.49
N VAL A 253 2.26 1.10 24.33
CA VAL A 253 2.45 1.22 25.79
C VAL A 253 3.90 1.56 26.14
N SER A 254 4.87 0.85 25.55
CA SER A 254 6.29 1.05 25.82
C SER A 254 6.78 2.42 25.31
N ARG A 255 6.25 2.92 24.18
CA ARG A 255 6.48 4.30 23.70
C ARG A 255 6.12 5.33 24.76
N ILE A 256 4.93 5.19 25.34
CA ILE A 256 4.33 6.14 26.28
C ILE A 256 5.00 6.06 27.65
N LEU A 257 5.47 4.88 28.06
CA LEU A 257 6.32 4.68 29.24
C LEU A 257 7.78 5.16 29.05
N GLY A 258 8.16 5.61 27.85
CA GLY A 258 9.51 6.08 27.53
C GLY A 258 10.53 4.99 27.16
N ASP A 259 10.13 3.72 27.18
CA ASP A 259 10.95 2.56 26.81
C ASP A 259 11.02 2.39 25.28
N LEU A 260 11.56 3.41 24.61
CA LEU A 260 11.48 3.58 23.15
C LEU A 260 12.17 2.45 22.35
N ASP A 261 13.20 1.80 22.90
CA ASP A 261 13.88 0.70 22.22
C ASP A 261 13.14 -0.65 22.35
N GLU A 262 12.42 -0.90 23.45
CA GLU A 262 11.46 -2.03 23.50
C GLU A 262 10.29 -1.75 22.54
N ALA A 263 9.82 -0.50 22.50
CA ALA A 263 8.76 -0.08 21.59
C ALA A 263 9.13 -0.26 20.11
N LEU A 264 10.40 0.00 19.74
CA LEU A 264 10.91 -0.21 18.38
C LEU A 264 10.90 -1.70 18.03
N ALA A 265 11.53 -2.54 18.86
CA ALA A 265 11.64 -3.97 18.62
C ALA A 265 10.27 -4.66 18.51
N ASP A 266 9.31 -4.28 19.36
CA ASP A 266 7.93 -4.75 19.24
C ASP A 266 7.23 -4.24 17.98
N GLY A 267 7.48 -3.00 17.57
CA GLY A 267 6.90 -2.43 16.35
C GLY A 267 7.39 -3.11 15.07
N GLU A 268 8.69 -3.40 14.96
CA GLU A 268 9.28 -4.13 13.83
C GLU A 268 8.79 -5.57 13.76
N LEU A 269 8.74 -6.28 14.90
CA LEU A 269 8.18 -7.63 14.98
C LEU A 269 6.68 -7.63 14.67
N ALA A 270 5.94 -6.62 15.13
CA ALA A 270 4.52 -6.47 14.82
C ALA A 270 4.27 -6.26 13.33
N LEU A 271 5.08 -5.42 12.67
CA LEU A 271 5.01 -5.19 11.23
C LEU A 271 5.33 -6.49 10.47
N THR A 272 6.41 -7.17 10.83
CA THR A 272 6.80 -8.47 10.24
C THR A 272 5.65 -9.49 10.32
N HIS A 273 5.01 -9.64 11.50
CA HIS A 273 3.87 -10.53 11.67
C HIS A 273 2.61 -10.03 10.94
N ALA A 274 2.41 -8.71 10.77
CA ALA A 274 1.29 -8.15 10.02
C ALA A 274 1.41 -8.40 8.51
N GLU A 275 2.59 -8.18 7.93
CA GLU A 275 2.89 -8.44 6.53
C GLU A 275 2.73 -9.93 6.19
N ALA A 276 3.15 -10.82 7.11
CA ALA A 276 2.90 -12.26 7.02
C ALA A 276 1.41 -12.68 7.04
N THR A 277 0.47 -11.75 7.31
CA THR A 277 -0.98 -12.00 7.13
C THR A 277 -1.55 -11.44 5.83
N GLY A 278 -0.84 -10.55 5.13
CA GLY A 278 -1.30 -9.90 3.91
C GLY A 278 -2.49 -8.93 4.07
N GLU A 279 -3.05 -8.76 5.28
CA GLU A 279 -4.20 -7.89 5.53
C GLU A 279 -3.76 -6.42 5.63
N LEU A 280 -4.08 -5.61 4.60
CA LEU A 280 -3.68 -4.21 4.48
C LEU A 280 -4.02 -3.38 5.72
N ARG A 281 -5.23 -3.53 6.29
CA ARG A 281 -5.63 -2.84 7.53
C ARG A 281 -4.71 -3.15 8.72
N ARG A 282 -4.17 -4.37 8.81
CA ARG A 282 -3.25 -4.75 9.90
C ARG A 282 -1.84 -4.23 9.64
N ILE A 283 -1.38 -4.31 8.40
CA ILE A 283 -0.09 -3.76 7.97
C ILE A 283 -0.04 -2.25 8.23
N ALA A 284 -1.06 -1.50 7.78
CA ALA A 284 -1.15 -0.05 7.97
C ALA A 284 -1.15 0.37 9.46
N ILE A 285 -1.87 -0.36 10.32
CA ILE A 285 -1.88 -0.08 11.78
C ILE A 285 -0.49 -0.35 12.40
N ALA A 286 0.20 -1.42 11.97
CA ALA A 286 1.55 -1.71 12.45
C ALA A 286 2.57 -0.67 11.96
N GLN A 287 2.51 -0.28 10.68
CA GLN A 287 3.36 0.75 10.08
C GLN A 287 3.15 2.12 10.76
N ALA A 288 1.90 2.55 10.98
CA ALA A 288 1.60 3.84 11.61
C ALA A 288 2.07 3.91 13.07
N ARG A 289 1.93 2.82 13.84
CA ARG A 289 2.44 2.77 15.23
C ARG A 289 3.97 2.71 15.30
N LEU A 290 4.61 1.94 14.42
CA LEU A 290 6.08 1.93 14.31
C LEU A 290 6.61 3.31 13.88
N ALA A 291 5.93 4.00 12.97
CA ALA A 291 6.22 5.38 12.61
C ALA A 291 6.12 6.33 13.82
N HIS A 292 5.08 6.17 14.66
CA HIS A 292 4.91 6.96 15.87
C HIS A 292 6.03 6.71 16.90
N VAL A 293 6.55 5.48 17.03
CA VAL A 293 7.75 5.18 17.84
C VAL A 293 8.99 5.88 17.26
N LEU A 294 9.21 5.80 15.95
CA LEU A 294 10.35 6.41 15.27
C LEU A 294 10.33 7.95 15.37
N GLN A 295 9.15 8.57 15.27
CA GLN A 295 8.96 10.01 15.54
C GLN A 295 9.41 10.36 16.97
N TRP A 296 9.00 9.58 17.97
CA TRP A 296 9.39 9.83 19.37
C TRP A 296 10.90 9.65 19.60
N ARG A 297 11.55 8.75 18.85
CA ARG A 297 13.02 8.56 18.83
C ARG A 297 13.77 9.61 17.99
N GLY A 298 13.07 10.52 17.31
CA GLY A 298 13.68 11.53 16.43
C GLY A 298 14.11 11.01 15.05
N GLU A 299 13.82 9.74 14.71
CA GLU A 299 14.12 9.12 13.41
C GLU A 299 13.07 9.49 12.35
N HIS A 300 12.76 10.79 12.24
CA HIS A 300 11.58 11.27 11.54
C HIS A 300 11.54 10.89 10.05
N ALA A 301 12.68 10.84 9.36
CA ALA A 301 12.72 10.41 7.95
C ALA A 301 12.27 8.94 7.76
N ALA A 302 12.42 8.08 8.79
CA ALA A 302 11.88 6.72 8.79
C ALA A 302 10.39 6.70 9.15
N ALA A 303 9.96 7.56 10.09
CA ALA A 303 8.55 7.75 10.43
C ALA A 303 7.72 8.24 9.23
N ASP A 304 8.15 9.32 8.57
CA ASP A 304 7.51 9.89 7.38
C ASP A 304 7.27 8.81 6.30
N ARG A 305 8.29 7.97 6.02
CA ARG A 305 8.18 6.84 5.07
C ARG A 305 7.10 5.85 5.48
N LEU A 306 7.07 5.43 6.74
CA LEU A 306 6.10 4.45 7.22
C LEU A 306 4.67 5.02 7.28
N PHE A 307 4.49 6.29 7.63
CA PHE A 307 3.18 6.97 7.54
C PHE A 307 2.67 7.02 6.08
N VAL A 308 3.55 7.32 5.12
CA VAL A 308 3.19 7.32 3.68
C VAL A 308 2.90 5.91 3.15
N LEU A 309 3.59 4.88 3.64
CA LEU A 309 3.30 3.48 3.29
C LEU A 309 2.00 2.96 3.93
N ALA A 310 1.70 3.38 5.17
CA ALA A 310 0.48 3.01 5.88
C ALA A 310 -0.79 3.58 5.21
N ASN A 311 -0.69 4.77 4.60
CA ASN A 311 -1.84 5.49 4.04
C ASN A 311 -2.24 4.99 2.64
N SER A 312 -2.90 3.83 2.57
CA SER A 312 -3.63 3.42 1.36
C SER A 312 -5.06 3.94 1.35
N THR A 313 -5.48 4.40 0.17
CA THR A 313 -6.88 4.79 -0.12
C THR A 313 -7.89 3.65 -0.05
N GLU A 314 -7.48 2.38 0.10
CA GLU A 314 -8.39 1.24 0.28
C GLU A 314 -8.84 1.04 1.74
N LEU A 315 -8.24 1.78 2.69
CA LEU A 315 -8.54 1.72 4.12
C LEU A 315 -9.82 2.51 4.50
N PRO A 316 -10.46 2.22 5.67
CA PRO A 316 -11.60 2.98 6.14
C PRO A 316 -11.20 4.42 6.48
N ASP A 317 -12.06 5.40 6.19
CA ASP A 317 -11.70 6.82 6.33
C ASP A 317 -11.39 7.23 7.78
N ARG A 318 -12.08 6.68 8.79
CA ARG A 318 -11.72 6.86 10.21
C ARG A 318 -10.28 6.43 10.55
N LEU A 319 -9.77 5.37 9.91
CA LEU A 319 -8.39 4.92 10.08
C LEU A 319 -7.42 5.82 9.30
N ARG A 320 -7.78 6.22 8.08
CA ARG A 320 -6.98 7.14 7.26
C ARG A 320 -6.84 8.50 7.95
N ALA A 321 -7.91 9.04 8.52
CA ALA A 321 -7.91 10.29 9.29
C ALA A 321 -6.95 10.22 10.49
N ALA A 322 -6.98 9.14 11.26
CA ALA A 322 -6.06 8.94 12.38
C ALA A 322 -4.60 8.82 11.91
N ILE A 323 -4.33 8.14 10.79
CA ILE A 323 -2.99 8.12 10.17
C ILE A 323 -2.56 9.54 9.77
N TYR A 324 -3.38 10.27 9.02
CA TYR A 324 -3.09 11.66 8.62
C TYR A 324 -2.82 12.57 9.82
N GLN A 325 -3.59 12.45 10.91
CA GLN A 325 -3.37 13.24 12.12
C GLN A 325 -2.00 12.97 12.74
N GLN A 326 -1.56 11.70 12.85
CA GLN A 326 -0.22 11.39 13.36
C GLN A 326 0.89 11.79 12.36
N THR A 327 0.68 11.70 11.05
CA THR A 327 1.61 12.28 10.04
C THR A 327 1.75 13.79 10.22
N GLY A 328 0.64 14.50 10.49
CA GLY A 328 0.63 15.94 10.75
C GLY A 328 1.46 16.31 11.98
N LYS A 329 1.37 15.53 13.08
CA LYS A 329 2.25 15.70 14.24
C LYS A 329 3.72 15.42 13.90
N CYS A 330 4.00 14.42 13.08
CA CYS A 330 5.36 14.13 12.65
C CYS A 330 5.96 15.29 11.83
N ALA A 331 5.16 15.93 10.95
CA ALA A 331 5.56 17.13 10.23
C ALA A 331 5.72 18.37 11.15
N TYR A 332 4.87 18.51 12.17
CA TYR A 332 4.93 19.55 13.20
C TYR A 332 6.22 19.47 14.04
N ASP A 333 6.58 18.28 14.54
CA ASP A 333 7.85 18.02 15.25
C ASP A 333 9.08 18.44 14.42
N GLN A 334 8.96 18.42 13.09
CA GLN A 334 10.01 18.76 12.12
C GLN A 334 9.93 20.19 11.58
N GLY A 335 9.03 21.04 12.09
CA GLY A 335 8.88 22.43 11.65
C GLY A 335 8.34 22.61 10.22
N ARG A 336 7.70 21.58 9.64
CA ARG A 336 7.08 21.66 8.30
C ARG A 336 5.61 22.02 8.41
N PHE A 337 5.32 23.25 8.80
CA PHE A 337 3.98 23.68 9.21
C PHE A 337 2.95 23.62 8.07
N ILE A 338 3.32 23.92 6.81
CA ILE A 338 2.43 23.74 5.66
C ILE A 338 2.04 22.26 5.46
N GLU A 339 3.01 21.35 5.59
CA GLU A 339 2.79 19.90 5.46
C GLU A 339 1.92 19.37 6.62
N ALA A 340 2.12 19.90 7.83
CA ALA A 340 1.30 19.61 9.00
C ALA A 340 -0.17 20.06 8.82
N CYS A 341 -0.42 21.31 8.40
CA CYS A 341 -1.78 21.80 8.13
C CYS A 341 -2.50 20.94 7.09
N ASN A 342 -1.86 20.67 5.94
CA ASN A 342 -2.43 19.81 4.89
C ASN A 342 -2.83 18.42 5.40
N HIS A 343 -2.13 17.89 6.40
CA HIS A 343 -2.43 16.60 7.02
C HIS A 343 -3.55 16.69 8.07
N PHE A 344 -3.60 17.74 8.90
CA PHE A 344 -4.69 17.96 9.85
C PHE A 344 -6.01 18.30 9.15
N GLU A 345 -6.01 19.16 8.13
CA GLU A 345 -7.18 19.43 7.29
C GLU A 345 -7.71 18.16 6.64
N LYS A 346 -6.82 17.30 6.11
CA LYS A 346 -7.23 16.02 5.50
C LYS A 346 -7.73 15.01 6.54
N ALA A 347 -7.27 15.08 7.78
CA ALA A 347 -7.85 14.30 8.87
C ALA A 347 -9.28 14.77 9.22
N LEU A 348 -9.54 16.08 9.23
CA LEU A 348 -10.89 16.63 9.43
C LEU A 348 -11.84 16.25 8.27
N GLU A 349 -11.42 16.41 7.02
CA GLU A 349 -12.21 16.05 5.83
C GLU A 349 -12.66 14.57 5.86
N LEU A 350 -11.79 13.67 6.34
CA LEU A 350 -12.05 12.23 6.44
C LEU A 350 -12.79 11.82 7.72
N ARG A 351 -13.02 12.74 8.68
CA ARG A 351 -13.82 12.53 9.89
C ARG A 351 -15.28 12.95 9.70
N GLY A 352 -15.53 13.98 8.89
CA GLY A 352 -16.84 14.63 8.84
C GLY A 352 -17.26 15.11 10.23
N GLU A 353 -18.50 14.79 10.63
CA GLU A 353 -19.08 15.16 11.93
C GLU A 353 -19.07 14.00 12.96
N GLU A 354 -18.36 12.90 12.70
CA GLU A 354 -18.59 11.62 13.40
C GLU A 354 -17.94 11.45 14.79
N ASP A 355 -16.88 12.21 15.12
CA ASP A 355 -16.19 12.09 16.42
C ASP A 355 -15.71 13.48 16.91
N PRO A 356 -16.49 14.19 17.75
CA PRO A 356 -16.18 15.54 18.18
C PRO A 356 -14.95 15.63 19.11
N ASP A 357 -14.64 14.58 19.88
CA ASP A 357 -13.44 14.54 20.72
C ASP A 357 -12.18 14.67 19.83
N LEU A 358 -12.15 13.90 18.75
CA LEU A 358 -11.01 13.83 17.85
C LEU A 358 -11.00 14.94 16.78
N ILE A 359 -12.14 15.59 16.52
CA ILE A 359 -12.19 16.85 15.77
C ILE A 359 -11.51 17.95 16.60
N ALA A 360 -11.94 18.16 17.85
CA ALA A 360 -11.35 19.17 18.74
C ALA A 360 -9.84 18.94 18.99
N GLN A 361 -9.41 17.67 19.09
CA GLN A 361 -7.98 17.32 19.16
C GLN A 361 -7.20 17.66 17.87
N THR A 362 -7.86 17.67 16.71
CA THR A 362 -7.24 18.04 15.42
C THR A 362 -7.24 19.56 15.23
N GLU A 363 -8.26 20.26 15.72
CA GLU A 363 -8.32 21.72 15.78
C GLU A 363 -7.24 22.29 16.72
N LEU A 364 -7.05 21.70 17.90
CA LEU A 364 -5.95 22.02 18.83
C LEU A 364 -4.57 21.88 18.17
N ALA A 365 -4.41 20.91 17.27
CA ALA A 365 -3.17 20.71 16.53
C ALA A 365 -2.93 21.78 15.45
N LEU A 366 -3.99 22.29 14.81
CA LEU A 366 -3.92 23.45 13.92
C LEU A 366 -3.60 24.73 14.71
N ASP A 367 -4.23 24.96 15.86
CA ASP A 367 -3.89 26.08 16.75
C ASP A 367 -2.42 26.04 17.21
N ALA A 368 -1.88 24.86 17.52
CA ALA A 368 -0.47 24.68 17.85
C ALA A 368 0.47 25.00 16.67
N VAL A 369 0.05 24.73 15.42
CA VAL A 369 0.76 25.17 14.21
C VAL A 369 0.74 26.70 14.12
N PHE A 370 -0.43 27.33 14.19
CA PHE A 370 -0.56 28.79 14.08
C PHE A 370 0.25 29.52 15.16
N ARG A 371 0.31 29.00 16.40
CA ARG A 371 1.16 29.56 17.46
C ARG A 371 2.66 29.46 17.14
N ARG A 372 3.15 28.33 16.64
CA ARG A 372 4.56 28.22 16.20
C ARG A 372 4.88 29.12 15.00
N VAL A 373 3.95 29.28 14.07
CA VAL A 373 4.10 30.15 12.89
C VAL A 373 4.05 31.65 13.25
N ALA A 374 3.49 32.03 14.40
CA ALA A 374 3.62 33.38 14.93
C ALA A 374 5.05 33.68 15.45
N GLU A 375 5.85 32.64 15.71
CA GLU A 375 7.21 32.72 16.28
C GLU A 375 8.31 32.30 15.28
N SER A 376 7.95 31.71 14.13
CA SER A 376 8.88 31.12 13.15
C SER A 376 8.26 31.01 11.74
N ASP A 377 9.10 30.86 10.72
CA ASP A 377 8.62 30.67 9.34
C ASP A 377 7.80 29.39 9.16
N TRP A 378 6.90 29.36 8.17
CA TRP A 378 6.05 28.23 7.77
C TRP A 378 6.78 26.91 7.43
N GLY A 379 8.11 26.94 7.35
CA GLY A 379 8.93 25.81 6.90
C GLY A 379 8.97 25.67 5.37
N PRO A 380 9.56 24.57 4.86
CA PRO A 380 9.61 24.28 3.43
C PRO A 380 8.24 23.93 2.85
N TYR A 381 8.13 24.00 1.52
CA TYR A 381 6.95 23.51 0.80
C TYR A 381 6.70 22.01 1.08
N PRO A 382 5.43 21.55 1.08
CA PRO A 382 5.09 20.14 1.28
C PRO A 382 5.72 19.23 0.23
N ARG A 383 6.31 18.12 0.68
CA ARG A 383 6.99 17.15 -0.20
C ARG A 383 5.98 16.23 -0.89
N SER A 384 6.30 15.75 -2.09
CA SER A 384 5.49 14.71 -2.72
C SER A 384 5.62 13.35 -2.02
N ARG A 385 4.65 12.48 -2.28
CA ARG A 385 4.66 11.08 -1.83
C ARG A 385 5.96 10.37 -2.22
N ASP A 386 6.44 10.62 -3.43
CA ASP A 386 7.51 9.84 -4.03
C ASP A 386 8.88 10.31 -3.50
N GLU A 387 9.08 11.64 -3.30
CA GLU A 387 10.21 12.19 -2.53
C GLU A 387 10.34 11.56 -1.13
N ILE A 388 9.24 11.48 -0.38
CA ILE A 388 9.24 10.94 0.99
C ILE A 388 9.65 9.46 1.00
N VAL A 389 9.13 8.67 0.05
CA VAL A 389 9.47 7.25 -0.12
C VAL A 389 10.90 7.05 -0.64
N GLY A 390 11.54 8.08 -1.20
CA GLY A 390 12.82 7.97 -1.89
C GLY A 390 12.69 7.40 -3.31
N ALA A 391 11.47 7.39 -3.87
CA ALA A 391 11.26 7.18 -5.29
C ALA A 391 11.70 8.46 -6.02
N ARG A 392 12.67 8.32 -6.92
CA ARG A 392 13.25 9.44 -7.68
C ARG A 392 12.14 10.21 -8.39
N THR A 393 12.15 11.54 -8.28
CA THR A 393 11.14 12.42 -8.87
C THR A 393 11.08 12.21 -10.37
N ALA A 394 10.04 11.50 -10.82
CA ALA A 394 9.91 11.04 -12.20
C ALA A 394 9.69 12.24 -13.13
N LEU A 395 10.46 12.31 -14.23
CA LEU A 395 10.32 13.41 -15.18
C LEU A 395 8.91 13.44 -15.78
N THR A 396 8.31 14.63 -15.80
CA THR A 396 6.95 14.84 -16.33
C THR A 396 7.02 15.06 -17.84
N ALA A 397 6.14 14.41 -18.58
CA ALA A 397 6.04 14.56 -20.03
C ALA A 397 5.47 15.95 -20.39
N GLU A 398 6.20 16.70 -21.20
CA GLU A 398 5.85 18.07 -21.62
C GLU A 398 5.69 18.12 -23.14
N PHE A 399 4.62 18.77 -23.62
CA PHE A 399 4.33 18.91 -25.05
C PHE A 399 4.67 20.31 -25.55
N ASP A 400 5.62 20.39 -26.47
CA ASP A 400 6.00 21.63 -27.16
C ASP A 400 5.12 21.82 -28.40
N GLU A 401 4.28 22.86 -28.40
CA GLU A 401 3.34 23.12 -29.49
C GLU A 401 4.03 23.55 -30.80
N HIS A 402 5.20 24.18 -30.71
CA HIS A 402 5.93 24.72 -31.87
C HIS A 402 6.52 23.62 -32.77
N THR A 403 7.13 22.61 -32.16
CA THR A 403 7.68 21.42 -32.81
C THR A 403 6.65 20.29 -32.94
N ARG A 404 5.55 20.38 -32.18
CA ARG A 404 4.51 19.34 -31.98
C ARG A 404 5.09 18.03 -31.49
N ARG A 405 5.95 18.09 -30.46
CA ARG A 405 6.69 16.94 -29.92
C ARG A 405 6.68 16.93 -28.40
N TRP A 406 6.86 15.74 -27.86
CA TRP A 406 7.05 15.50 -26.45
C TRP A 406 8.53 15.56 -26.07
N GLY A 407 8.79 16.25 -24.96
CA GLY A 407 10.00 16.17 -24.15
C GLY A 407 9.65 15.75 -22.72
N PHE A 408 10.60 15.87 -21.82
CA PHE A 408 10.38 15.66 -20.38
C PHE A 408 11.12 16.70 -19.54
N ALA A 409 10.43 17.23 -18.54
CA ALA A 409 10.93 18.20 -17.57
C ALA A 409 10.99 17.61 -16.15
N ASP A 410 11.77 18.24 -15.28
CA ASP A 410 11.73 17.95 -13.84
C ASP A 410 10.58 18.69 -13.12
N ASP A 411 10.54 18.56 -11.79
CA ASP A 411 9.59 19.20 -10.88
C ASP A 411 9.66 20.74 -10.90
N LEU A 412 10.79 21.31 -11.32
CA LEU A 412 10.97 22.76 -11.50
C LEU A 412 10.54 23.24 -12.90
N GLY A 413 10.03 22.36 -13.75
CA GLY A 413 9.68 22.67 -15.14
C GLY A 413 10.89 22.86 -16.05
N VAL A 414 12.08 22.39 -15.65
CA VAL A 414 13.29 22.48 -16.47
C VAL A 414 13.36 21.24 -17.36
N LEU A 415 13.20 21.44 -18.67
CA LEU A 415 13.37 20.41 -19.69
C LEU A 415 14.71 19.68 -19.56
N ARG A 416 14.68 18.42 -19.12
CA ARG A 416 15.84 17.53 -19.03
C ARG A 416 16.03 16.74 -20.32
N ILE A 417 14.94 16.35 -20.97
CA ILE A 417 14.95 15.66 -22.26
C ILE A 417 14.21 16.53 -23.28
N PRO A 418 14.92 17.27 -24.16
CA PRO A 418 14.26 18.24 -25.05
C PRO A 418 13.29 17.61 -26.06
N PRO A 419 12.22 18.34 -26.46
CA PRO A 419 11.14 17.86 -27.32
C PRO A 419 11.60 17.20 -28.62
N ARG A 420 11.48 15.86 -28.67
CA ARG A 420 11.98 15.06 -29.81
C ARG A 420 11.10 13.86 -30.18
N PHE A 421 10.10 13.51 -29.37
CA PHE A 421 9.27 12.32 -29.55
C PHE A 421 7.89 12.66 -30.12
N THR A 422 7.28 11.75 -30.86
CA THR A 422 5.91 11.90 -31.38
C THR A 422 4.84 11.42 -30.39
N ASP A 423 5.17 10.45 -29.55
CA ASP A 423 4.31 9.92 -28.50
C ASP A 423 5.18 9.40 -27.33
N VAL A 424 4.66 9.46 -26.11
CA VAL A 424 5.38 9.10 -24.86
C VAL A 424 4.45 8.52 -23.80
N GLN A 425 4.97 7.58 -23.01
CA GLN A 425 4.39 7.15 -21.75
C GLN A 425 5.09 7.86 -20.57
N PRO A 426 4.41 8.09 -19.44
CA PRO A 426 5.02 8.72 -18.27
C PRO A 426 6.11 7.82 -17.67
N PHE A 427 7.14 8.44 -17.07
CA PHE A 427 8.19 7.71 -16.37
C PHE A 427 7.63 6.81 -15.26
N ARG A 428 8.02 5.53 -15.27
CA ARG A 428 7.71 4.53 -14.25
C ARG A 428 8.94 3.66 -13.99
N ASP A 429 9.21 3.37 -12.72
CA ASP A 429 10.43 2.70 -12.26
C ASP A 429 11.74 3.34 -12.80
N GLY A 430 11.75 4.64 -13.11
CA GLY A 430 12.91 5.35 -13.68
C GLY A 430 13.15 5.13 -15.19
N VAL A 431 12.16 4.61 -15.92
CA VAL A 431 12.20 4.46 -17.40
C VAL A 431 10.88 4.91 -18.05
N ALA A 432 10.92 5.31 -19.32
CA ALA A 432 9.75 5.72 -20.10
C ALA A 432 9.76 5.12 -21.51
N TRP A 433 8.60 4.70 -22.00
CA TRP A 433 8.42 4.30 -23.40
C TRP A 433 8.16 5.53 -24.28
N VAL A 434 8.85 5.62 -25.41
CA VAL A 434 8.76 6.76 -26.34
C VAL A 434 8.70 6.29 -27.80
N GLN A 435 8.16 7.14 -28.68
CA GLN A 435 8.24 6.96 -30.14
C GLN A 435 9.01 8.11 -30.79
N ARG A 436 9.97 7.79 -31.67
CA ARG A 436 10.65 8.80 -32.51
C ARG A 436 9.87 9.09 -33.80
N PRO A 437 9.92 10.34 -34.33
CA PRO A 437 9.34 10.69 -35.62
C PRO A 437 9.74 9.71 -36.74
N GLY A 438 8.75 9.17 -37.44
CA GLY A 438 8.95 8.17 -38.51
C GLY A 438 9.10 6.72 -38.03
N SER A 439 9.23 6.47 -36.73
CA SER A 439 9.09 5.13 -36.14
C SER A 439 7.63 4.83 -35.83
N ARG A 440 7.27 3.55 -35.95
CA ARG A 440 6.03 2.95 -35.39
C ARG A 440 6.30 2.03 -34.20
N PHE A 441 7.58 1.89 -33.84
CA PHE A 441 8.05 1.04 -32.75
C PHE A 441 8.34 1.90 -31.53
N TRP A 442 7.97 1.38 -30.36
CA TRP A 442 8.30 1.95 -29.07
C TRP A 442 9.74 1.63 -28.69
N GLU A 443 10.38 2.59 -28.01
CA GLU A 443 11.74 2.52 -27.50
C GLU A 443 11.72 2.89 -26.02
N LEU A 444 12.56 2.25 -25.21
CA LEU A 444 12.69 2.53 -23.78
C LEU A 444 13.87 3.48 -23.55
N ILE A 445 13.62 4.56 -22.81
CA ILE A 445 14.65 5.47 -22.31
C ILE A 445 14.67 5.53 -20.78
N ASP A 446 15.81 5.91 -20.21
CA ASP A 446 15.92 6.28 -18.79
C ASP A 446 15.81 7.80 -18.55
N GLU A 447 15.90 8.22 -17.29
CA GLU A 447 15.81 9.61 -16.83
C GLU A 447 16.84 10.58 -17.47
N SER A 448 17.94 10.07 -18.05
CA SER A 448 18.90 10.91 -18.80
C SER A 448 18.52 11.08 -20.28
N GLY A 449 17.60 10.25 -20.77
CA GLY A 449 17.25 10.14 -22.19
C GLY A 449 18.15 9.20 -22.99
N GLU A 450 19.03 8.43 -22.34
CA GLU A 450 19.75 7.31 -22.97
C GLU A 450 18.80 6.14 -23.28
N LEU A 451 19.11 5.40 -24.36
CA LEU A 451 18.28 4.32 -24.89
C LEU A 451 18.63 2.99 -24.21
N GLN A 452 17.64 2.42 -23.52
CA GLN A 452 17.74 1.10 -22.87
C GLN A 452 17.20 -0.02 -23.76
N ILE A 453 16.17 0.27 -24.58
CA ILE A 453 15.64 -0.66 -25.59
C ILE A 453 15.33 0.13 -26.87
N ASP A 454 15.97 -0.22 -27.99
CA ASP A 454 15.73 0.45 -29.28
C ASP A 454 14.69 -0.27 -30.16
N HIS A 455 14.28 0.42 -31.24
CA HIS A 455 13.27 -0.02 -32.21
C HIS A 455 13.53 -1.39 -32.85
N THR A 456 14.76 -1.91 -32.87
CA THR A 456 15.06 -3.26 -33.39
C THR A 456 14.41 -4.38 -32.55
N ALA A 457 14.03 -4.09 -31.30
CA ALA A 457 13.22 -4.99 -30.48
C ALA A 457 11.82 -5.24 -31.07
N GLY A 458 11.33 -4.34 -31.94
CA GLY A 458 10.15 -4.52 -32.78
C GLY A 458 8.80 -4.37 -32.07
N TYR A 459 8.74 -3.72 -30.91
CA TYR A 459 7.51 -3.58 -30.12
C TYR A 459 6.58 -2.50 -30.68
N LEU A 460 5.35 -2.91 -31.02
CA LEU A 460 4.27 -2.02 -31.50
C LEU A 460 3.31 -1.61 -30.37
N GLY A 461 3.20 -2.44 -29.34
CA GLY A 461 2.37 -2.17 -28.15
C GLY A 461 3.22 -2.38 -26.90
N VAL A 462 3.13 -1.45 -25.96
CA VAL A 462 3.88 -1.49 -24.70
C VAL A 462 3.01 -0.97 -23.56
N GLY A 463 3.11 -1.60 -22.40
CA GLY A 463 2.57 -1.11 -21.14
C GLY A 463 3.67 -0.47 -20.29
N ASN A 464 3.27 0.48 -19.44
CA ASN A 464 4.13 1.05 -18.40
C ASN A 464 4.86 -0.04 -17.61
N PHE A 465 6.11 0.24 -17.22
CA PHE A 465 6.81 -0.55 -16.22
C PHE A 465 6.07 -0.50 -14.87
N SER A 466 6.03 -1.64 -14.18
CA SER A 466 5.59 -1.75 -12.79
C SER A 466 6.19 -2.99 -12.13
N ASP A 467 6.57 -2.89 -10.85
CA ASP A 467 7.36 -3.91 -10.14
C ASP A 467 8.67 -4.30 -10.88
N GLY A 468 9.23 -3.39 -11.70
CA GLY A 468 10.41 -3.63 -12.53
C GLY A 468 10.16 -4.34 -13.88
N ILE A 469 8.90 -4.62 -14.22
CA ILE A 469 8.49 -5.44 -15.38
C ILE A 469 7.54 -4.64 -16.29
N ALA A 470 7.68 -4.79 -17.62
CA ALA A 470 6.73 -4.26 -18.60
C ALA A 470 6.12 -5.36 -19.47
N TRP A 471 4.85 -5.18 -19.85
CA TRP A 471 4.21 -5.97 -20.91
C TRP A 471 4.50 -5.34 -22.28
N VAL A 472 4.91 -6.16 -23.25
CA VAL A 472 5.22 -5.71 -24.62
C VAL A 472 4.65 -6.67 -25.66
N SER A 473 4.32 -6.15 -26.84
CA SER A 473 3.78 -6.89 -27.97
C SER A 473 4.40 -6.43 -29.29
N ARG A 474 4.78 -7.39 -30.14
CA ARG A 474 5.26 -7.15 -31.51
C ARG A 474 4.13 -7.02 -32.54
N ASP A 475 2.92 -7.47 -32.21
CA ASP A 475 1.72 -7.29 -33.04
C ASP A 475 0.88 -6.06 -32.61
N GLY A 476 1.20 -5.46 -31.46
CA GLY A 476 0.56 -4.26 -30.91
C GLY A 476 -0.76 -4.51 -30.17
N ALA A 477 -1.55 -5.51 -30.60
CA ALA A 477 -2.86 -5.81 -30.02
C ALA A 477 -2.89 -7.09 -29.17
N HIS A 478 -2.10 -8.12 -29.53
CA HIS A 478 -2.14 -9.45 -28.93
C HIS A 478 -0.72 -10.01 -28.76
N GLY A 479 -0.57 -11.23 -28.23
CA GLY A 479 0.74 -11.88 -28.11
C GLY A 479 1.64 -11.23 -27.06
N TRP A 480 1.04 -10.63 -26.03
CA TRP A 480 1.72 -9.90 -24.97
C TRP A 480 2.66 -10.81 -24.17
N ILE A 481 3.93 -10.43 -24.10
CA ILE A 481 4.99 -11.06 -23.29
C ILE A 481 5.52 -10.05 -22.26
N ALA A 482 6.17 -10.52 -21.19
CA ALA A 482 6.75 -9.62 -20.19
C ALA A 482 8.28 -9.56 -20.30
N VAL A 483 8.84 -8.36 -20.19
CA VAL A 483 10.29 -8.07 -20.24
C VAL A 483 10.75 -7.23 -19.05
N ASP A 484 12.04 -7.31 -18.73
CA ASP A 484 12.71 -6.34 -17.87
C ASP A 484 13.26 -5.13 -18.68
N LYS A 485 13.94 -4.21 -17.98
CA LYS A 485 14.54 -3.00 -18.57
C LYS A 485 15.71 -3.29 -19.52
N ALA A 486 16.34 -4.45 -19.40
CA ALA A 486 17.41 -4.93 -20.28
C ALA A 486 16.88 -5.76 -21.46
N ASN A 487 15.56 -5.73 -21.69
CA ASN A 487 14.85 -6.48 -22.73
C ASN A 487 14.92 -8.01 -22.56
N ALA A 488 15.26 -8.52 -21.37
CA ALA A 488 15.23 -9.95 -21.09
C ALA A 488 13.78 -10.41 -20.92
N VAL A 489 13.38 -11.44 -21.68
CA VAL A 489 12.02 -11.97 -21.66
C VAL A 489 11.79 -12.82 -20.41
N LEU A 490 11.07 -12.26 -19.43
CA LEU A 490 10.71 -12.92 -18.19
C LEU A 490 9.52 -13.87 -18.37
N ILE A 491 8.52 -13.47 -19.17
CA ILE A 491 7.32 -14.27 -19.45
C ILE A 491 7.18 -14.43 -20.97
N PRO A 492 7.71 -15.52 -21.56
CA PRO A 492 7.67 -15.76 -23.01
C PRO A 492 6.32 -16.28 -23.52
N THR A 493 5.34 -16.47 -22.63
CA THR A 493 3.99 -16.89 -22.99
C THR A 493 3.20 -15.68 -23.50
N GLY A 494 2.83 -15.69 -24.78
CA GLY A 494 1.93 -14.69 -25.35
C GLY A 494 0.52 -14.78 -24.78
N TYR A 495 -0.03 -13.63 -24.39
CA TYR A 495 -1.41 -13.46 -23.93
C TYR A 495 -2.25 -12.60 -24.91
N ASP A 496 -3.58 -12.78 -24.91
CA ASP A 496 -4.50 -12.04 -25.76
C ASP A 496 -4.62 -10.57 -25.29
N ASP A 497 -4.58 -10.37 -23.97
CA ASP A 497 -4.78 -9.09 -23.29
C ASP A 497 -4.21 -9.22 -21.87
N VAL A 498 -3.75 -8.12 -21.28
CA VAL A 498 -2.93 -8.11 -20.05
C VAL A 498 -3.21 -6.86 -19.23
N ARG A 499 -2.88 -6.89 -17.94
CA ARG A 499 -2.96 -5.75 -17.03
C ARG A 499 -1.63 -5.52 -16.30
N PRO A 500 -1.33 -4.28 -15.86
CA PRO A 500 -0.08 -3.99 -15.16
C PRO A 500 0.14 -4.89 -13.95
N PHE A 501 1.41 -5.17 -13.65
CA PHE A 501 1.77 -5.81 -12.39
C PHE A 501 1.37 -4.91 -11.21
N ARG A 502 0.93 -5.54 -10.12
CA ARG A 502 0.62 -4.89 -8.84
C ARG A 502 1.10 -5.76 -7.70
N ARG A 503 2.22 -5.38 -7.08
CA ARG A 503 2.87 -6.13 -5.99
C ARG A 503 3.14 -7.59 -6.40
N GLY A 504 3.72 -7.78 -7.58
CA GLY A 504 4.19 -9.06 -8.12
C GLY A 504 3.16 -9.91 -8.87
N LEU A 505 1.93 -9.44 -9.08
CA LEU A 505 0.85 -10.17 -9.77
C LEU A 505 0.26 -9.36 -10.93
N ALA A 506 -0.01 -10.01 -12.06
CA ALA A 506 -0.66 -9.41 -13.23
C ALA A 506 -1.85 -10.25 -13.72
N PRO A 507 -3.06 -9.65 -13.87
CA PRO A 507 -4.16 -10.25 -14.61
C PRO A 507 -3.82 -10.42 -16.09
N VAL A 508 -4.21 -11.56 -16.67
CA VAL A 508 -3.93 -11.93 -18.07
C VAL A 508 -5.10 -12.69 -18.70
N ARG A 509 -5.32 -12.51 -20.00
CA ARG A 509 -6.36 -13.20 -20.79
C ARG A 509 -5.73 -14.12 -21.83
N ARG A 510 -6.25 -15.33 -22.00
CA ARG A 510 -5.91 -16.21 -23.12
C ARG A 510 -7.09 -17.09 -23.52
N GLY A 511 -7.34 -17.22 -24.82
CA GLY A 511 -8.54 -17.89 -25.32
C GLY A 511 -9.82 -17.20 -24.86
N GLY A 512 -9.79 -15.87 -24.72
CA GLY A 512 -10.91 -15.07 -24.21
C GLY A 512 -11.20 -15.19 -22.71
N ARG A 513 -10.48 -16.04 -21.95
CA ARG A 513 -10.69 -16.24 -20.51
C ARG A 513 -9.59 -15.57 -19.67
N TRP A 514 -10.01 -14.87 -18.62
CA TRP A 514 -9.12 -14.22 -17.65
C TRP A 514 -8.62 -15.16 -16.56
N GLY A 515 -7.39 -14.91 -16.15
CA GLY A 515 -6.68 -15.46 -15.00
C GLY A 515 -5.61 -14.46 -14.54
N ALA A 516 -4.59 -14.92 -13.82
CA ALA A 516 -3.47 -14.08 -13.40
C ALA A 516 -2.18 -14.89 -13.24
N VAL A 517 -1.04 -14.23 -13.46
CA VAL A 517 0.31 -14.76 -13.27
C VAL A 517 1.05 -13.98 -12.19
N ASP A 518 2.08 -14.60 -11.62
CA ASP A 518 3.13 -13.88 -10.88
C ASP A 518 4.25 -13.40 -11.83
N SER A 519 5.21 -12.66 -11.28
CA SER A 519 6.40 -12.14 -11.99
C SER A 519 7.28 -13.22 -12.65
N THR A 520 7.13 -14.50 -12.31
CA THR A 520 7.82 -15.63 -12.97
C THR A 520 7.03 -16.21 -14.14
N GLY A 521 5.83 -15.69 -14.42
CA GLY A 521 4.92 -16.20 -15.45
C GLY A 521 4.14 -17.46 -15.05
N ARG A 522 4.31 -17.94 -13.81
CA ARG A 522 3.49 -19.03 -13.26
C ARG A 522 2.06 -18.55 -13.11
N ILE A 523 1.11 -19.32 -13.64
CA ILE A 523 -0.33 -19.04 -13.49
C ILE A 523 -0.74 -19.30 -12.05
N VAL A 524 -1.17 -18.24 -11.36
CA VAL A 524 -1.61 -18.27 -9.96
C VAL A 524 -3.14 -18.31 -9.88
N VAL A 525 -3.83 -17.48 -10.68
CA VAL A 525 -5.29 -17.59 -10.87
C VAL A 525 -5.56 -18.27 -12.22
N PRO A 526 -6.24 -19.44 -12.26
CA PRO A 526 -6.52 -20.14 -13.52
C PRO A 526 -7.30 -19.30 -14.54
N LEU A 527 -6.91 -19.41 -15.82
CA LEU A 527 -7.54 -18.76 -16.98
C LEU A 527 -8.93 -19.36 -17.26
N ARG A 528 -9.96 -18.92 -16.52
CA ARG A 528 -11.33 -19.48 -16.61
C ARG A 528 -12.46 -18.48 -16.36
N TYR A 529 -12.14 -17.21 -16.12
CA TYR A 529 -13.11 -16.18 -15.75
C TYR A 529 -13.46 -15.27 -16.93
N ASP A 530 -14.64 -14.66 -16.88
CA ASP A 530 -15.15 -13.78 -17.94
C ASP A 530 -14.72 -12.31 -17.74
N GLY A 531 -14.29 -11.95 -16.54
CA GLY A 531 -13.79 -10.62 -16.20
C GLY A 531 -12.97 -10.64 -14.90
N PHE A 532 -12.12 -9.62 -14.74
CA PHE A 532 -11.14 -9.49 -13.64
C PHE A 532 -11.08 -8.02 -13.17
N VAL A 533 -12.22 -7.47 -12.76
CA VAL A 533 -12.37 -6.03 -12.41
C VAL A 533 -12.90 -5.89 -10.99
N THR A 534 -12.11 -5.23 -10.15
CA THR A 534 -12.29 -5.14 -8.70
C THR A 534 -12.98 -3.83 -8.33
N ALA A 535 -14.24 -3.92 -7.89
CA ALA A 535 -14.99 -2.80 -7.32
C ALA A 535 -14.63 -2.59 -5.84
N LEU A 536 -14.28 -1.35 -5.47
CA LEU A 536 -13.99 -0.92 -4.10
C LEU A 536 -15.18 -0.21 -3.44
N HIS A 537 -15.19 -0.17 -2.11
CA HIS A 537 -16.25 0.49 -1.35
C HIS A 537 -16.37 2.01 -1.61
N ASP A 538 -15.27 2.70 -1.86
CA ASP A 538 -15.27 4.12 -2.29
C ASP A 538 -15.88 4.36 -3.68
N GLY A 539 -16.28 3.31 -4.41
CA GLY A 539 -16.90 3.39 -5.73
C GLY A 539 -15.90 3.38 -6.89
N ARG A 540 -14.59 3.35 -6.62
CA ARG A 540 -13.56 3.16 -7.65
C ARG A 540 -13.53 1.70 -8.13
N TYR A 541 -12.92 1.52 -9.30
CA TYR A 541 -12.69 0.23 -9.91
C TYR A 541 -11.19 0.08 -10.21
N ILE A 542 -10.62 -1.06 -9.82
CA ILE A 542 -9.25 -1.46 -10.17
C ILE A 542 -9.34 -2.58 -11.21
N ASP A 543 -8.69 -2.37 -12.36
CA ASP A 543 -8.52 -3.40 -13.38
C ASP A 543 -7.36 -4.32 -12.96
N GLY A 544 -7.69 -5.31 -12.12
CA GLY A 544 -6.75 -6.22 -11.48
C GLY A 544 -6.92 -6.40 -9.97
N PHE A 545 -5.81 -6.69 -9.29
CA PHE A 545 -5.76 -6.83 -7.83
C PHE A 545 -5.70 -5.46 -7.13
N SER A 546 -6.35 -5.38 -5.97
CA SER A 546 -6.25 -4.26 -5.02
C SER A 546 -4.90 -4.27 -4.28
N ASP A 547 -4.60 -3.22 -3.50
CA ASP A 547 -3.42 -3.14 -2.62
C ASP A 547 -3.33 -4.33 -1.65
N GLU A 548 -4.47 -4.78 -1.14
CA GLU A 548 -4.60 -5.98 -0.30
C GLU A 548 -4.18 -7.25 -1.03
N GLY A 549 -4.16 -7.23 -2.36
CA GLY A 549 -3.92 -8.41 -3.19
C GLY A 549 -5.15 -9.29 -3.35
N LEU A 550 -6.34 -8.69 -3.27
CA LEU A 550 -7.61 -9.33 -3.59
C LEU A 550 -8.08 -8.88 -4.98
N ALA A 551 -8.75 -9.76 -5.70
CA ALA A 551 -9.39 -9.42 -6.97
C ALA A 551 -10.80 -9.99 -7.08
N ILE A 552 -11.71 -9.24 -7.71
CA ILE A 552 -13.04 -9.74 -8.08
C ILE A 552 -12.96 -10.42 -9.45
N VAL A 553 -13.39 -11.68 -9.49
CA VAL A 553 -13.46 -12.50 -10.70
C VAL A 553 -14.92 -12.75 -11.09
N ALA A 554 -15.23 -12.61 -12.37
CA ALA A 554 -16.57 -12.86 -12.92
C ALA A 554 -16.68 -14.22 -13.61
N LEU A 555 -17.82 -14.88 -13.49
CA LEU A 555 -18.19 -16.09 -14.20
C LEU A 555 -19.66 -15.99 -14.63
N GLY A 556 -19.89 -15.71 -15.91
CA GLY A 556 -21.19 -15.24 -16.39
C GLY A 556 -21.66 -13.97 -15.64
N HIS A 557 -22.87 -14.01 -15.09
CA HIS A 557 -23.45 -12.91 -14.31
C HIS A 557 -23.03 -12.88 -12.83
N TYR A 558 -22.25 -13.86 -12.36
CA TYR A 558 -21.85 -13.97 -10.96
C TYR A 558 -20.41 -13.52 -10.73
N ARG A 559 -20.13 -13.01 -9.53
CA ARG A 559 -18.85 -12.48 -9.09
C ARG A 559 -18.41 -13.18 -7.80
N GLY A 560 -17.11 -13.43 -7.69
CA GLY A 560 -16.43 -13.98 -6.52
C GLY A 560 -15.12 -13.23 -6.23
N VAL A 561 -14.43 -13.59 -5.16
CA VAL A 561 -13.17 -12.94 -4.73
C VAL A 561 -12.06 -13.99 -4.65
N VAL A 562 -10.92 -13.69 -5.27
CA VAL A 562 -9.67 -14.46 -5.14
C VAL A 562 -8.60 -13.64 -4.42
N ASP A 563 -7.66 -14.32 -3.76
CA ASP A 563 -6.48 -13.72 -3.14
C ASP A 563 -5.20 -13.85 -3.99
N ARG A 564 -4.07 -13.34 -3.46
CA ARG A 564 -2.74 -13.42 -4.08
C ARG A 564 -2.26 -14.83 -4.42
N THR A 565 -2.79 -15.86 -3.75
CA THR A 565 -2.44 -17.27 -4.00
C THR A 565 -3.34 -17.92 -5.05
N GLY A 566 -4.33 -17.17 -5.56
CA GLY A 566 -5.37 -17.67 -6.46
C GLY A 566 -6.45 -18.49 -5.77
N ARG A 567 -6.41 -18.59 -4.44
CA ARG A 567 -7.46 -19.20 -3.64
C ARG A 567 -8.71 -18.33 -3.70
N LEU A 568 -9.83 -19.00 -3.89
CA LEU A 568 -11.17 -18.41 -3.92
C LEU A 568 -11.66 -18.23 -2.48
N ILE A 569 -11.79 -16.97 -2.01
CA ILE A 569 -12.36 -16.63 -0.70
C ILE A 569 -13.89 -16.60 -0.78
N VAL A 570 -14.42 -15.94 -1.81
CA VAL A 570 -15.87 -15.85 -2.07
C VAL A 570 -16.15 -16.54 -3.41
N PRO A 571 -16.99 -17.58 -3.47
CA PRO A 571 -17.29 -18.25 -4.73
C PRO A 571 -18.11 -17.35 -5.68
N PRO A 572 -18.02 -17.54 -7.01
CA PRO A 572 -18.78 -16.75 -7.98
C PRO A 572 -20.25 -17.16 -8.00
N VAL A 573 -21.01 -16.69 -7.00
CA VAL A 573 -22.45 -16.96 -6.81
C VAL A 573 -23.27 -15.70 -6.52
N HIS A 574 -22.62 -14.54 -6.35
CA HIS A 574 -23.27 -13.26 -6.06
C HIS A 574 -23.33 -12.39 -7.31
N PRO A 575 -24.47 -11.75 -7.67
CA PRO A 575 -24.53 -10.89 -8.86
C PRO A 575 -23.60 -9.67 -8.76
N VAL A 576 -23.50 -9.09 -7.57
CA VAL A 576 -22.58 -8.01 -7.24
C VAL A 576 -21.75 -8.40 -6.02
N VAL A 577 -20.45 -8.07 -6.09
CA VAL A 577 -19.51 -8.09 -4.97
C VAL A 577 -18.75 -6.77 -5.01
N VAL A 578 -18.46 -6.21 -3.83
CA VAL A 578 -17.62 -5.02 -3.62
C VAL A 578 -16.67 -5.30 -2.45
N ILE A 579 -15.39 -4.95 -2.58
CA ILE A 579 -14.42 -5.12 -1.50
C ILE A 579 -14.53 -3.95 -0.52
N HIS A 580 -14.73 -4.26 0.76
CA HIS A 580 -14.65 -3.33 1.88
C HIS A 580 -13.41 -3.67 2.71
N PRO A 581 -12.73 -2.69 3.33
CA PRO A 581 -11.56 -2.93 4.20
C PRO A 581 -11.78 -3.86 5.41
N VAL A 582 -13.02 -4.30 5.67
CA VAL A 582 -13.39 -5.20 6.78
C VAL A 582 -14.31 -6.37 6.37
N ALA A 583 -14.80 -6.38 5.12
CA ALA A 583 -15.86 -7.28 4.67
C ALA A 583 -15.90 -7.40 3.13
N PHE A 584 -16.70 -8.33 2.61
CA PHE A 584 -17.13 -8.31 1.21
C PHE A 584 -18.62 -7.98 1.17
N LEU A 585 -18.97 -6.84 0.58
CA LEU A 585 -20.38 -6.47 0.40
C LEU A 585 -20.91 -7.25 -0.80
N ILE A 586 -22.05 -7.90 -0.62
CA ILE A 586 -22.63 -8.83 -1.60
C ILE A 586 -24.11 -8.51 -1.84
N THR A 587 -24.60 -8.87 -3.03
CA THR A 587 -26.05 -8.95 -3.28
C THR A 587 -26.55 -10.39 -3.39
N ASP A 588 -27.84 -10.57 -3.14
CA ASP A 588 -28.60 -11.74 -3.58
C ASP A 588 -29.21 -11.52 -4.98
N PRO A 589 -29.83 -12.54 -5.61
CA PRO A 589 -30.50 -12.37 -6.90
C PRO A 589 -31.63 -11.33 -6.92
N ALA A 590 -32.20 -10.98 -5.76
CA ALA A 590 -33.21 -9.92 -5.60
C ALA A 590 -32.58 -8.52 -5.39
N GLN A 591 -31.26 -8.38 -5.59
CA GLN A 591 -30.48 -7.15 -5.41
C GLN A 591 -30.46 -6.59 -3.97
N ARG A 592 -30.80 -7.40 -2.97
CA ARG A 592 -30.70 -7.00 -1.56
C ARG A 592 -29.26 -7.17 -1.08
N TRP A 593 -28.77 -6.16 -0.37
CA TRP A 593 -27.40 -6.11 0.11
C TRP A 593 -27.23 -6.86 1.44
N GLY A 594 -26.04 -7.44 1.62
CA GLY A 594 -25.55 -8.07 2.84
C GLY A 594 -24.01 -8.09 2.85
N ALA A 595 -23.39 -8.79 3.81
CA ALA A 595 -21.94 -8.83 3.95
C ALA A 595 -21.39 -10.21 4.32
N LEU A 596 -20.22 -10.52 3.79
CA LEU A 596 -19.36 -11.63 4.23
C LEU A 596 -18.16 -11.08 5.01
N ASP A 597 -17.63 -11.86 5.96
CA ASP A 597 -16.35 -11.57 6.61
C ASP A 597 -15.18 -11.74 5.63
N ARG A 598 -13.98 -11.32 6.06
CA ARG A 598 -12.72 -11.46 5.29
C ARG A 598 -12.31 -12.91 4.99
N ARG A 599 -13.06 -13.91 5.45
CA ARG A 599 -12.88 -15.35 5.23
C ARG A 599 -14.01 -15.97 4.39
N GLY A 600 -14.90 -15.15 3.83
CA GLY A 600 -16.03 -15.58 2.99
C GLY A 600 -17.24 -16.13 3.74
N ARG A 601 -17.29 -15.99 5.08
CA ARG A 601 -18.39 -16.45 5.94
C ARG A 601 -19.44 -15.36 6.06
N ARG A 602 -20.73 -15.70 6.21
CA ARG A 602 -21.80 -14.70 6.33
C ARG A 602 -21.67 -13.88 7.62
N LEU A 603 -21.59 -12.55 7.48
CA LEU A 603 -21.48 -11.58 8.57
C LEU A 603 -22.78 -10.77 8.73
N LEU A 604 -23.41 -10.38 7.62
CA LEU A 604 -24.74 -9.76 7.58
C LEU A 604 -25.59 -10.44 6.51
N GLU A 605 -26.87 -10.69 6.81
CA GLU A 605 -27.81 -11.28 5.86
C GLU A 605 -28.16 -10.32 4.71
N THR A 606 -28.46 -10.87 3.54
CA THR A 606 -28.87 -10.10 2.34
C THR A 606 -30.31 -9.61 2.47
N ARG A 607 -30.51 -8.60 3.31
CA ARG A 607 -31.82 -8.03 3.66
C ARG A 607 -31.92 -6.51 3.44
N PHE A 608 -30.80 -5.84 3.22
CA PHE A 608 -30.71 -4.38 3.17
C PHE A 608 -31.05 -3.85 1.77
N ALA A 609 -31.61 -2.63 1.71
CA ALA A 609 -32.10 -2.06 0.46
C ALA A 609 -31.00 -1.30 -0.28
N SER A 610 -30.17 -0.56 0.45
CA SER A 610 -29.01 0.14 -0.07
C SER A 610 -27.70 -0.51 0.38
N ARG A 611 -26.61 -0.13 -0.29
CA ARG A 611 -25.26 -0.52 0.12
C ARG A 611 -24.80 0.24 1.37
N THR A 612 -25.29 1.46 1.56
CA THR A 612 -24.99 2.33 2.71
C THR A 612 -25.51 1.70 3.99
N ASP A 613 -26.75 1.18 4.00
CA ASP A 613 -27.33 0.51 5.18
C ASP A 613 -26.44 -0.63 5.71
N VAL A 614 -25.68 -1.30 4.83
CA VAL A 614 -24.72 -2.35 5.19
C VAL A 614 -23.41 -1.79 5.70
N THR A 615 -22.88 -0.71 5.11
CA THR A 615 -21.71 0.00 5.64
C THR A 615 -22.02 0.54 7.04
N ASP A 616 -23.10 1.29 7.24
CA ASP A 616 -23.55 1.77 8.56
C ASP A 616 -23.66 0.65 9.60
N GLN A 617 -24.18 -0.51 9.19
CA GLN A 617 -24.36 -1.65 10.09
C GLN A 617 -23.04 -2.38 10.39
N LEU A 618 -22.06 -2.36 9.47
CA LEU A 618 -20.70 -2.84 9.73
C LEU A 618 -19.96 -1.89 10.67
N ASP A 619 -20.08 -0.58 10.49
CA ASP A 619 -19.39 0.39 11.34
C ASP A 619 -19.98 0.43 12.77
N ARG A 620 -21.28 0.17 12.94
CA ARG A 620 -21.90 -0.13 14.26
C ARG A 620 -21.49 -1.49 14.86
N LEU A 621 -20.87 -2.38 14.10
CA LEU A 621 -20.27 -3.63 14.59
C LEU A 621 -18.75 -3.50 14.80
N LEU A 622 -18.19 -2.31 14.56
CA LEU A 622 -16.76 -2.01 14.64
C LEU A 622 -16.46 -0.75 15.46
N SER A 623 -17.48 -0.03 15.92
CA SER A 623 -17.41 1.16 16.78
C SER A 623 -16.63 0.93 18.06
N ASP A 624 -16.68 -0.30 18.59
CA ASP A 624 -16.02 -0.74 19.81
C ASP A 624 -14.49 -0.81 19.67
N ALA A 625 -13.96 -0.50 18.49
CA ALA A 625 -12.53 -0.50 18.18
C ALA A 625 -12.05 0.89 17.72
N ARG A 626 -12.12 1.90 18.62
CA ARG A 626 -11.34 3.15 18.50
C ARG A 626 -9.88 2.77 18.16
N PRO A 627 -9.31 3.19 17.00
CA PRO A 627 -7.99 2.74 16.57
C PRO A 627 -6.91 3.49 17.36
N ILE A 628 -6.48 2.88 18.47
CA ILE A 628 -5.37 3.37 19.30
C ILE A 628 -4.09 3.41 18.44
N LEU A 629 -3.55 4.59 18.13
CA LEU A 629 -2.40 4.80 17.22
C LEU A 629 -1.47 5.86 17.80
#